data_AF-A0A7V6JIN0-F1
#
_entry.id   AF-A0A7V6JIN0-F1
#
_cell.length_a   1.000
_cell.length_b   1.000
_cell.length_c   1.000
_cell.angle_alpha   90.00
_cell.angle_beta   90.00
_cell.angle_gamma   90.00
#
_symmetry.space_group_name_H-M   'P 1'
#
loop_
_entity.id
_entity.type
_entity.pdbx_description
1 polymer ?
#
loop_
_entity_poly.entity_id
_entity_poly.type
_entity_poly.pdbx_seq_one_letter_code
_entity_poly.pdbx_strand_id
1 'polypeptide(L)'
;MKALLLKEWLVIWKQGKFMILLALVYSIIAVTGSGSFFAGFSVIFMSMLPITVMGLDERSKWDHYAVTMPYSRKDIVLSKYAFSTLCAFTAIIVYVIATIIKLLVVKHPFDFSGLINQAILMLSIGLFFSSVNLPIMFKFGVDKGRMWFILITVIIAGGISSLFTFIGAESAQTQIESLIQRQTPFMLFVISAGLLLLSALLSIKIYEKREL
;
A
#
# COMPACT_ATOMS: atom_id res chain seq x y z
N MET A 1 4.68 -14.33 16.34
CA MET A 1 4.77 -13.27 15.30
C MET A 1 6.18 -13.05 14.72
N LYS A 2 7.27 -12.96 15.52
CA LYS A 2 8.62 -12.69 14.98
C LYS A 2 9.07 -13.64 13.86
N ALA A 3 8.83 -14.94 14.01
CA ALA A 3 9.16 -15.95 12.99
C ALA A 3 8.39 -15.76 11.67
N LEU A 4 7.13 -15.30 11.73
CA LEU A 4 6.31 -15.03 10.56
C LEU A 4 6.87 -13.84 9.78
N LEU A 5 7.24 -12.75 10.46
CA LEU A 5 7.86 -11.58 9.80
C LEU A 5 9.21 -11.93 9.19
N LEU A 6 10.01 -12.76 9.86
CA LEU A 6 11.29 -13.24 9.32
C LEU A 6 11.08 -14.06 8.04
N LYS A 7 10.10 -14.96 8.03
CA LYS A 7 9.70 -15.72 6.84
C LYS A 7 9.35 -14.78 5.70
N GLU A 8 8.52 -13.77 5.94
CA GLU A 8 8.07 -12.83 4.92
C GLU A 8 9.25 -12.05 4.30
N TRP A 9 10.17 -11.59 5.14
CA TRP A 9 11.40 -10.95 4.69
C TRP A 9 12.25 -11.86 3.79
N LEU A 10 12.43 -13.12 4.19
CA LEU A 10 13.21 -14.10 3.42
C LEU A 10 12.56 -14.42 2.07
N VAL A 11 11.24 -14.51 2.01
CA VAL A 11 10.49 -14.75 0.77
C VAL A 11 10.63 -13.56 -0.17
N ILE A 12 10.45 -12.33 0.34
CA ILE A 12 10.70 -11.12 -0.45
C ILE A 12 12.12 -11.08 -0.99
N TRP A 13 13.11 -11.38 -0.15
CA TRP A 13 14.49 -11.32 -0.58
C TRP A 13 14.77 -12.27 -1.74
N LYS A 14 14.07 -13.41 -1.83
CA LYS A 14 14.24 -14.35 -2.94
C LYS A 14 13.41 -14.00 -4.17
N GLN A 15 12.18 -13.51 -4.00
CA GLN A 15 11.21 -13.37 -5.12
C GLN A 15 10.70 -11.95 -5.35
N GLY A 16 10.71 -11.09 -4.32
CA GLY A 16 10.25 -9.70 -4.37
C GLY A 16 11.29 -8.69 -4.87
N LYS A 17 12.52 -9.13 -5.22
CA LYS A 17 13.61 -8.23 -5.68
C LYS A 17 13.19 -7.34 -6.85
N PHE A 18 12.43 -7.89 -7.79
CA PHE A 18 11.95 -7.13 -8.95
C PHE A 18 10.99 -6.01 -8.55
N MET A 19 10.06 -6.28 -7.63
CA MET A 19 9.13 -5.24 -7.12
C MET A 19 9.86 -4.17 -6.32
N ILE A 20 10.86 -4.55 -5.52
CA ILE A 20 11.72 -3.58 -4.80
C ILE A 20 12.51 -2.72 -5.79
N LEU A 21 13.09 -3.34 -6.83
CA LEU A 21 13.81 -2.63 -7.88
C LEU A 21 12.90 -1.61 -8.58
N LEU A 22 11.69 -2.01 -8.96
CA LEU A 22 10.71 -1.11 -9.56
C LEU A 22 10.36 0.05 -8.62
N ALA A 23 10.05 -0.24 -7.36
CA ALA A 23 9.75 0.80 -6.37
C ALA A 23 10.90 1.82 -6.23
N LEU A 24 12.14 1.36 -6.24
CA LEU A 24 13.33 2.21 -6.18
C LEU A 24 13.46 3.07 -7.44
N VAL A 25 13.34 2.48 -8.63
CA VAL A 25 13.39 3.21 -9.91
C VAL A 25 12.31 4.29 -9.97
N TYR A 26 11.07 3.95 -9.61
CA TYR A 26 9.97 4.91 -9.57
C TYR A 26 10.17 6.01 -8.53
N SER A 27 10.80 5.70 -7.39
CA SER A 27 11.16 6.73 -6.40
C SER A 27 12.22 7.70 -6.93
N ILE A 28 13.20 7.22 -7.71
CA ILE A 28 14.20 8.10 -8.33
C ILE A 28 13.54 8.99 -9.38
N ILE A 29 12.73 8.39 -10.26
CA ILE A 29 12.02 9.13 -11.31
C ILE A 29 11.06 10.17 -10.70
N ALA A 30 10.40 9.84 -9.60
CA ALA A 30 9.56 10.79 -8.87
C ALA A 30 10.33 12.01 -8.39
N VAL A 31 11.60 11.83 -8.03
CA VAL A 31 12.45 12.92 -7.55
C VAL A 31 13.02 13.72 -8.73
N THR A 32 13.36 13.10 -9.87
CA THR A 32 13.98 13.77 -11.02
C THR A 32 13.01 14.31 -12.08
N GLY A 33 11.77 13.81 -12.16
CA GLY A 33 10.77 14.12 -13.20
C GLY A 33 9.44 14.66 -12.66
N SER A 34 8.31 14.26 -13.28
CA SER A 34 6.94 14.67 -12.91
C SER A 34 6.52 14.12 -11.53
N GLY A 35 6.82 14.91 -10.50
CA GLY A 35 7.16 14.45 -9.15
C GLY A 35 6.07 14.09 -8.16
N SER A 36 4.91 13.59 -8.62
CA SER A 36 3.89 13.04 -7.71
C SER A 36 3.32 11.71 -8.14
N PHE A 37 3.08 11.55 -9.44
CA PHE A 37 2.50 10.34 -10.01
C PHE A 37 3.39 9.12 -9.76
N PHE A 38 4.68 9.23 -10.11
CA PHE A 38 5.64 8.15 -9.92
C PHE A 38 5.92 7.82 -8.45
N ALA A 39 5.77 8.80 -7.55
CA ALA A 39 5.86 8.57 -6.11
C ALA A 39 4.74 7.60 -5.66
N GLY A 40 3.51 7.81 -6.13
CA GLY A 40 2.39 6.90 -5.89
C GLY A 40 2.67 5.47 -6.36
N PHE A 41 3.24 5.29 -7.56
CA PHE A 41 3.61 3.94 -8.04
C PHE A 41 4.63 3.25 -7.17
N SER A 42 5.65 3.96 -6.69
CA SER A 42 6.66 3.40 -5.80
C SER A 42 6.03 2.74 -4.56
N VAL A 43 5.07 3.43 -3.93
CA VAL A 43 4.36 2.90 -2.77
C VAL A 43 3.48 1.71 -3.13
N ILE A 44 2.76 1.78 -4.25
CA ILE A 44 1.88 0.68 -4.69
C ILE A 44 2.70 -0.59 -4.92
N PHE A 45 3.87 -0.49 -5.55
CA PHE A 45 4.76 -1.64 -5.75
C PHE A 45 5.27 -2.22 -4.43
N MET A 46 5.57 -1.37 -3.43
CA MET A 46 5.93 -1.85 -2.09
C MET A 46 4.75 -2.52 -1.39
N SER A 47 3.54 -1.96 -1.48
CA SER A 47 2.32 -2.56 -0.93
C SER A 47 1.86 -3.84 -1.65
N MET A 48 2.40 -4.13 -2.84
CA MET A 48 2.19 -5.40 -3.56
C MET A 48 3.07 -6.55 -3.05
N LEU A 49 4.10 -6.28 -2.26
CA LEU A 49 4.99 -7.31 -1.75
C LEU A 49 4.27 -8.34 -0.83
N PRO A 50 3.44 -7.94 0.15
CA PRO A 50 2.67 -8.88 0.97
C PRO A 50 1.75 -9.78 0.15
N ILE A 51 1.16 -9.25 -0.93
CA ILE A 51 0.30 -9.98 -1.86
C ILE A 51 1.08 -11.08 -2.56
N THR A 52 2.31 -10.76 -2.97
CA THR A 52 3.21 -11.73 -3.61
C THR A 52 3.56 -12.85 -2.64
N VAL A 53 3.87 -12.52 -1.39
CA VAL A 53 4.13 -13.54 -0.36
C VAL A 53 2.88 -14.41 -0.13
N MET A 54 1.69 -13.83 -0.03
CA MET A 54 0.45 -14.61 0.08
C MET A 54 0.25 -15.56 -1.11
N GLY A 55 0.54 -15.11 -2.34
CA GLY A 55 0.38 -15.96 -3.52
C GLY A 55 1.35 -17.14 -3.53
N LEU A 56 2.53 -16.97 -2.94
CA LEU A 56 3.51 -18.04 -2.77
C LEU A 56 3.13 -18.97 -1.64
N ASP A 57 2.57 -18.42 -0.56
CA ASP A 57 2.04 -19.21 0.56
C ASP A 57 0.91 -20.13 0.08
N GLU A 58 0.00 -19.64 -0.76
CA GLU A 58 -1.08 -20.44 -1.34
C GLU A 58 -0.57 -21.51 -2.31
N ARG A 59 0.37 -21.17 -3.21
CA ARG A 59 0.99 -22.13 -4.15
C ARG A 59 1.77 -23.24 -3.47
N SER A 60 2.43 -22.92 -2.36
CA SER A 60 3.21 -23.90 -1.57
C SER A 60 2.35 -24.63 -0.52
N LYS A 61 1.04 -24.32 -0.45
CA LYS A 61 0.11 -24.83 0.58
C LYS A 61 0.62 -24.56 2.01
N TRP A 62 1.39 -23.49 2.20
CA TRP A 62 1.99 -23.15 3.48
C TRP A 62 0.93 -22.94 4.56
N ASP A 63 -0.26 -22.43 4.19
CA ASP A 63 -1.36 -22.23 5.13
C ASP A 63 -1.77 -23.51 5.86
N HIS A 64 -1.72 -24.68 5.21
CA HIS A 64 -2.09 -25.96 5.83
C HIS A 64 -1.03 -26.41 6.86
N TYR A 65 0.25 -26.11 6.60
CA TYR A 65 1.34 -26.34 7.55
C TYR A 65 1.37 -25.31 8.68
N ALA A 66 0.94 -24.08 8.43
CA ALA A 66 0.93 -23.02 9.44
C ALA A 66 -0.08 -23.32 10.57
N VAL A 67 -1.17 -24.03 10.26
CA VAL A 67 -2.20 -24.43 11.24
C VAL A 67 -1.71 -25.54 12.19
N THR A 68 -0.71 -26.34 11.81
CA THR A 68 -0.13 -27.37 12.68
C THR A 68 0.94 -26.81 13.63
N MET A 69 1.38 -25.57 13.40
CA MET A 69 2.32 -24.86 14.26
C MET A 69 1.57 -24.16 15.41
N PRO A 70 2.24 -23.82 16.53
CA PRO A 70 1.62 -23.13 17.68
C PRO A 70 1.39 -21.64 17.41
N TYR A 71 0.76 -21.31 16.27
CA TYR A 71 0.39 -19.96 15.88
C TYR A 71 -1.13 -19.82 15.90
N SER A 72 -1.63 -18.71 16.45
CA SER A 72 -3.04 -18.40 16.32
C SER A 72 -3.34 -17.91 14.90
N ARG A 73 -4.55 -18.18 14.41
CA ARG A 73 -5.04 -17.64 13.14
C ARG A 73 -4.97 -16.10 13.09
N LYS A 74 -5.12 -15.45 14.25
CA LYS A 74 -4.98 -13.99 14.42
C LYS A 74 -3.55 -13.53 14.15
N ASP A 75 -2.55 -14.27 14.62
CA ASP A 75 -1.14 -13.92 14.42
C ASP A 75 -0.72 -13.96 12.95
N ILE A 76 -1.29 -14.87 12.16
CA ILE A 76 -1.05 -14.98 10.72
C ILE A 76 -1.60 -13.76 9.97
N VAL A 77 -2.82 -13.33 10.32
CA VAL A 77 -3.41 -12.13 9.72
C VAL A 77 -2.62 -10.89 10.14
N LEU A 78 -2.35 -10.74 11.44
CA LEU A 78 -1.67 -9.57 11.99
C LEU A 78 -0.24 -9.45 11.43
N SER A 79 0.48 -10.55 11.21
CA SER A 79 1.82 -10.50 10.60
C SER A 79 1.76 -9.88 9.20
N LYS A 80 0.78 -10.24 8.37
CA LYS A 80 0.62 -9.70 7.01
C LYS A 80 0.31 -8.20 7.01
N TYR A 81 -0.53 -7.74 7.95
CA TYR A 81 -0.83 -6.31 8.12
C TYR A 81 0.39 -5.53 8.65
N ALA A 82 1.10 -6.08 9.64
CA ALA A 82 2.33 -5.49 10.16
C ALA A 82 3.39 -5.39 9.05
N PHE A 83 3.50 -6.41 8.21
CA PHE A 83 4.44 -6.42 7.11
C PHE A 83 4.08 -5.43 5.99
N SER A 84 2.80 -5.37 5.62
CA SER A 84 2.29 -4.38 4.67
C SER A 84 2.57 -2.94 5.12
N THR A 85 2.32 -2.63 6.40
CA THR A 85 2.62 -1.31 6.96
C THR A 85 4.11 -1.02 6.96
N LEU A 86 4.96 -1.99 7.35
CA LEU A 86 6.41 -1.86 7.25
C LEU A 86 6.88 -1.59 5.82
N CYS A 87 6.35 -2.30 4.82
CA CYS A 87 6.65 -2.04 3.41
C CYS A 87 6.28 -0.60 2.99
N ALA A 88 5.10 -0.11 3.39
CA ALA A 88 4.69 1.26 3.10
C ALA A 88 5.63 2.30 3.74
N PHE A 89 6.05 2.09 5.00
CA PHE A 89 7.03 2.95 5.66
C PHE A 89 8.41 2.92 4.96
N THR A 90 8.87 1.75 4.53
CA THR A 90 10.15 1.65 3.80
C THR A 90 10.12 2.40 2.48
N ALA A 91 8.98 2.42 1.76
CA ALA A 91 8.82 3.20 0.53
C ALA A 91 9.04 4.70 0.78
N ILE A 92 8.49 5.21 1.89
CA ILE A 92 8.62 6.62 2.27
C ILE A 92 10.04 6.95 2.65
N ILE A 93 10.71 6.09 3.42
CA ILE A 93 12.12 6.29 3.78
C ILE A 93 12.98 6.40 2.52
N VAL A 94 12.77 5.51 1.54
CA VAL A 94 13.48 5.56 0.25
C VAL A 94 13.20 6.87 -0.49
N TYR A 95 11.95 7.32 -0.51
CA TYR A 95 11.56 8.59 -1.14
C TYR A 95 12.21 9.81 -0.47
N VAL A 96 12.21 9.86 0.87
CA VAL A 96 12.82 10.95 1.64
C VAL A 96 14.33 10.98 1.39
N ILE A 97 15.01 9.82 1.42
CA ILE A 97 16.43 9.71 1.11
C ILE A 97 16.72 10.19 -0.31
N ALA A 98 15.94 9.75 -1.31
CA ALA A 98 16.11 10.17 -2.70
C ALA A 98 15.94 11.70 -2.85
N THR A 99 14.99 12.30 -2.12
CA THR A 99 14.75 13.74 -2.14
C THR A 99 15.89 14.53 -1.49
N ILE A 100 16.43 14.04 -0.36
CA ILE A 100 17.62 14.64 0.30
C ILE A 100 18.84 14.58 -0.63
N ILE A 101 19.06 13.46 -1.33
CA ILE A 101 20.16 13.34 -2.29
C ILE A 101 20.03 14.37 -3.41
N LYS A 102 18.81 14.54 -3.98
CA LYS A 102 18.57 15.57 -5.00
C LYS A 102 18.87 16.97 -4.48
N LEU A 103 18.50 17.28 -3.24
CA LEU A 103 18.79 18.58 -2.63
C LEU A 103 20.30 18.87 -2.66
N LEU A 104 21.11 17.90 -2.24
CA LEU A 104 22.56 18.03 -2.20
C LEU A 104 23.19 18.23 -3.59
N VAL A 105 22.63 17.59 -4.62
CA VAL A 105 23.16 17.63 -5.99
C VAL A 105 22.75 18.90 -6.75
N VAL A 106 21.49 19.33 -6.63
CA VAL A 106 20.92 20.37 -7.52
C VAL A 106 20.83 21.75 -6.84
N LYS A 107 21.08 21.86 -5.53
CA LYS A 107 20.99 23.12 -4.76
C LYS A 107 19.66 23.88 -4.96
N HIS A 108 18.56 23.16 -5.16
CA HIS A 108 17.23 23.75 -5.22
C HIS A 108 16.76 24.23 -3.84
N PRO A 109 15.85 25.22 -3.76
CA PRO A 109 15.22 25.61 -2.51
C PRO A 109 14.48 24.41 -1.91
N PHE A 110 14.75 24.13 -0.64
CA PHE A 110 14.13 23.03 0.08
C PHE A 110 12.73 23.40 0.54
N ASP A 111 11.71 22.81 -0.07
CA ASP A 111 10.35 22.88 0.44
C ASP A 111 10.08 21.70 1.39
N PHE A 112 10.33 21.94 2.68
CA PHE A 112 10.06 20.96 3.74
C PHE A 112 8.57 20.62 3.85
N SER A 113 7.69 21.59 3.60
CA SER A 113 6.24 21.41 3.72
C SER A 113 5.69 20.52 2.62
N GLY A 114 6.14 20.72 1.38
CA GLY A 114 5.81 19.87 0.24
C GLY A 114 6.27 18.43 0.42
N LEU A 115 7.48 18.22 0.95
CA LEU A 115 8.02 16.88 1.21
C LEU A 115 7.15 16.10 2.22
N ILE A 116 6.78 16.73 3.34
CA ILE A 116 5.95 16.09 4.36
C ILE A 116 4.57 15.76 3.79
N ASN A 117 3.94 16.70 3.10
CA ASN A 117 2.62 16.48 2.50
C ASN A 117 2.65 15.32 1.51
N GLN A 118 3.68 15.26 0.66
CA GLN A 118 3.86 14.18 -0.29
C GLN A 118 4.08 12.83 0.38
N ALA A 119 4.91 12.78 1.43
CA ALA A 119 5.16 11.56 2.20
C ALA A 119 3.88 11.04 2.88
N ILE A 120 3.05 11.93 3.42
CA ILE A 120 1.77 11.56 4.04
C ILE A 120 0.76 11.06 2.99
N LEU A 121 0.70 11.69 1.80
CA LEU A 121 -0.14 11.21 0.69
C LEU A 121 0.29 9.81 0.23
N MET A 122 1.59 9.61 0.05
CA MET A 122 2.19 8.32 -0.28
C MET A 122 1.79 7.25 0.75
N LEU A 123 1.97 7.53 2.04
CA LEU A 123 1.56 6.64 3.12
C LEU A 123 0.07 6.29 3.05
N SER A 124 -0.78 7.30 2.88
CA SER A 124 -2.23 7.13 2.83
C SER A 124 -2.66 6.21 1.69
N ILE A 125 -2.09 6.40 0.49
CA ILE A 125 -2.35 5.55 -0.68
C ILE A 125 -1.92 4.12 -0.41
N GLY A 126 -0.72 3.92 0.17
CA GLY A 126 -0.20 2.59 0.49
C GLY A 126 -1.04 1.82 1.51
N LEU A 127 -1.50 2.51 2.56
CA LEU A 127 -2.37 1.95 3.59
C LEU A 127 -3.77 1.66 3.04
N PHE A 128 -4.33 2.59 2.25
CA PHE A 128 -5.62 2.39 1.59
C PHE A 128 -5.58 1.16 0.68
N PHE A 129 -4.58 1.06 -0.20
CA PHE A 129 -4.40 -0.08 -1.09
C PHE A 129 -4.35 -1.41 -0.31
N SER A 130 -3.60 -1.44 0.78
CA SER A 130 -3.44 -2.62 1.62
C SER A 130 -4.72 -2.98 2.38
N SER A 131 -5.43 -1.97 2.88
CA SER A 131 -6.70 -2.14 3.60
C SER A 131 -7.80 -2.76 2.73
N VAL A 132 -7.80 -2.49 1.42
CA VAL A 132 -8.76 -3.06 0.47
C VAL A 132 -8.30 -4.45 -0.02
N ASN A 133 -7.02 -4.62 -0.35
CA ASN A 133 -6.52 -5.88 -0.91
C ASN A 133 -6.49 -7.04 0.07
N LEU A 134 -5.93 -6.82 1.27
CA LEU A 134 -5.74 -7.88 2.26
C LEU A 134 -7.04 -8.63 2.63
N PRO A 135 -8.17 -7.98 2.94
CA PRO A 135 -9.40 -8.71 3.30
C PRO A 135 -9.97 -9.51 2.13
N ILE A 136 -9.88 -8.98 0.91
CA ILE A 136 -10.33 -9.67 -0.31
C ILE A 136 -9.49 -10.94 -0.50
N MET A 137 -8.17 -10.85 -0.31
CA MET A 137 -7.25 -11.98 -0.46
C MET A 137 -7.46 -13.04 0.62
N PHE A 138 -7.66 -12.64 1.88
CA PHE A 138 -7.98 -13.61 2.93
C PHE A 138 -9.30 -14.33 2.69
N LYS A 139 -10.30 -13.65 2.10
CA LYS A 139 -11.62 -14.22 1.81
C LYS A 139 -11.65 -15.15 0.60
N PHE A 140 -11.04 -14.74 -0.51
CA PHE A 140 -11.19 -15.42 -1.80
C PHE A 140 -9.95 -16.19 -2.26
N GLY A 141 -8.83 -16.09 -1.54
CA GLY A 141 -7.52 -16.52 -2.02
C GLY A 141 -6.90 -15.48 -2.95
N VAL A 142 -5.63 -15.64 -3.29
CA VAL A 142 -4.86 -14.65 -4.06
C VAL A 142 -5.25 -14.68 -5.54
N ASP A 143 -5.47 -15.86 -6.10
CA ASP A 143 -5.80 -16.01 -7.53
C ASP A 143 -7.18 -15.40 -7.86
N LYS A 144 -8.22 -15.73 -7.08
CA LYS A 144 -9.55 -15.11 -7.25
C LYS A 144 -9.58 -13.69 -6.69
N GLY A 145 -8.80 -13.40 -5.65
CA GLY A 145 -8.72 -12.08 -5.02
C GLY A 145 -8.21 -11.00 -5.98
N ARG A 146 -7.26 -11.33 -6.86
CA ARG A 146 -6.78 -10.42 -7.91
C ARG A 146 -7.89 -10.00 -8.88
N MET A 147 -8.74 -10.95 -9.30
CA MET A 147 -9.87 -10.67 -10.18
C MET A 147 -10.90 -9.75 -9.49
N TRP A 148 -11.22 -10.05 -8.23
CA TRP A 148 -12.13 -9.21 -7.43
C TRP A 148 -11.56 -7.81 -7.18
N PHE A 149 -10.25 -7.71 -6.93
CA PHE A 149 -9.59 -6.43 -6.75
C PHE A 149 -9.67 -5.56 -8.01
N ILE A 150 -9.41 -6.14 -9.19
CA ILE A 150 -9.53 -5.41 -10.46
C ILE A 150 -10.96 -4.93 -10.67
N LEU A 151 -11.96 -5.80 -10.46
CA LEU A 151 -13.37 -5.44 -10.57
C LEU A 151 -13.75 -4.27 -9.66
N ILE A 152 -13.41 -4.36 -8.37
CA ILE A 152 -13.71 -3.32 -7.38
C ILE A 152 -12.99 -2.02 -7.73
N THR A 153 -11.73 -2.09 -8.16
CA THR A 153 -10.95 -0.90 -8.53
C THR A 153 -11.54 -0.21 -9.75
N VAL A 154 -11.98 -0.96 -10.76
CA VAL A 154 -12.65 -0.40 -11.95
C VAL A 154 -13.98 0.27 -11.58
N ILE A 155 -14.77 -0.35 -10.70
CA ILE A 155 -16.04 0.24 -10.24
C ILE A 155 -15.78 1.53 -9.46
N ILE A 156 -14.81 1.53 -8.55
CA ILE A 156 -14.47 2.71 -7.75
C ILE A 156 -13.91 3.83 -8.64
N ALA A 157 -12.93 3.52 -9.49
CA ALA A 157 -12.32 4.51 -10.39
C ALA A 157 -13.34 5.07 -11.40
N GLY A 158 -14.16 4.21 -11.99
CA GLY A 158 -15.21 4.59 -12.93
C GLY A 158 -16.34 5.39 -12.26
N GLY A 159 -16.74 5.01 -11.04
CA GLY A 159 -17.75 5.72 -10.26
C GLY A 159 -17.27 7.09 -9.78
N ILE A 160 -16.01 7.21 -9.35
CA ILE A 160 -15.42 8.50 -9.01
C ILE A 160 -15.34 9.39 -10.25
N SER A 161 -14.84 8.86 -11.37
CA SER A 161 -14.75 9.61 -12.62
C SER A 161 -16.12 10.11 -13.12
N SER A 162 -17.16 9.28 -13.04
CA SER A 162 -18.50 9.68 -13.47
C SER A 162 -19.10 10.75 -12.56
N LEU A 163 -18.95 10.61 -11.24
CA LEU A 163 -19.38 11.63 -10.27
C LEU A 163 -18.69 12.98 -10.52
N PHE A 164 -17.39 12.99 -10.82
CA PHE A 164 -16.68 14.22 -11.17
C PHE A 164 -17.20 14.86 -12.47
N THR A 165 -17.56 14.06 -13.47
CA THR A 165 -18.18 14.58 -14.71
C THR A 165 -19.61 15.10 -14.50
N PHE A 166 -20.40 14.45 -13.64
CA PHE A 166 -21.78 14.86 -13.33
C PHE A 166 -21.85 16.15 -12.51
N ILE A 167 -20.83 16.44 -11.69
CA ILE A 167 -20.78 17.65 -10.86
C ILE A 167 -20.35 18.89 -11.69
N GLY A 168 -20.01 18.75 -12.98
CA GLY A 168 -19.66 19.89 -13.84
C GLY A 168 -18.40 20.63 -13.38
N ALA A 169 -17.45 19.90 -12.82
CA ALA A 169 -16.30 20.42 -12.08
C ALA A 169 -15.11 20.80 -12.98
N GLU A 170 -15.31 21.52 -14.09
CA GLU A 170 -14.19 22.19 -14.78
C GLU A 170 -13.68 23.40 -13.96
N SER A 171 -14.52 23.96 -13.06
CA SER A 171 -14.18 25.12 -12.21
C SER A 171 -13.75 24.75 -10.78
N ALA A 172 -13.95 23.50 -10.35
CA ALA A 172 -13.60 23.06 -8.99
C ALA A 172 -12.14 22.57 -8.87
N GLN A 173 -11.43 22.43 -9.98
CA GLN A 173 -10.09 21.83 -10.03
C GLN A 173 -9.05 22.68 -9.25
N THR A 174 -9.13 24.01 -9.32
CA THR A 174 -8.15 24.94 -8.70
C THR A 174 -8.42 25.25 -7.22
N GLN A 175 -9.68 25.21 -6.76
CA GLN A 175 -10.01 25.39 -5.34
C GLN A 175 -9.93 24.09 -4.54
N ILE A 176 -10.21 22.95 -5.18
CA ILE A 176 -10.01 21.64 -4.60
C ILE A 176 -8.51 21.37 -4.42
N GLU A 177 -7.65 21.71 -5.39
CA GLU A 177 -6.19 21.55 -5.28
C GLU A 177 -5.56 22.31 -4.09
N SER A 178 -6.02 23.53 -3.80
CA SER A 178 -5.46 24.38 -2.74
C SER A 178 -5.91 24.00 -1.32
N LEU A 179 -7.16 23.50 -1.16
CA LEU A 179 -7.62 22.91 0.10
C LEU A 179 -7.06 21.49 0.30
N ILE A 180 -6.86 20.73 -0.78
CA ILE A 180 -6.24 19.40 -0.77
C ILE A 180 -4.77 19.45 -0.33
N GLN A 181 -4.01 20.48 -0.70
CA GLN A 181 -2.58 20.52 -0.40
C GLN A 181 -2.23 20.77 1.08
N ARG A 182 -3.13 21.33 1.89
CA ARG A 182 -2.75 21.85 3.23
C ARG A 182 -3.30 21.06 4.43
N GLN A 183 -4.50 20.48 4.36
CA GLN A 183 -5.10 19.74 5.49
C GLN A 183 -5.61 18.33 5.12
N THR A 184 -5.91 18.11 3.85
CA THR A 184 -6.43 16.84 3.33
C THR A 184 -5.47 15.64 3.44
N PRO A 185 -4.13 15.74 3.31
CA PRO A 185 -3.27 14.55 3.46
C PRO A 185 -3.36 13.96 4.87
N PHE A 186 -3.46 14.79 5.90
CA PHE A 186 -3.61 14.31 7.28
C PHE A 186 -4.97 13.63 7.51
N MET A 187 -6.06 14.21 7.00
CA MET A 187 -7.38 13.57 7.07
C MET A 187 -7.42 12.24 6.32
N LEU A 188 -6.85 12.17 5.11
CA LEU A 188 -6.73 10.93 4.33
C LEU A 188 -5.90 9.87 5.05
N PHE A 189 -4.83 10.28 5.74
CA PHE A 189 -4.03 9.38 6.54
C PHE A 189 -4.83 8.80 7.70
N VAL A 190 -5.55 9.63 8.45
CA VAL A 190 -6.40 9.17 9.57
C VAL A 190 -7.48 8.21 9.07
N ILE A 191 -8.14 8.54 7.95
CA ILE A 191 -9.16 7.68 7.34
C ILE A 191 -8.56 6.35 6.88
N SER A 192 -7.43 6.37 6.18
CA SER A 192 -6.77 5.15 5.68
C SER A 192 -6.24 4.27 6.82
N ALA A 193 -5.70 4.86 7.89
CA ALA A 193 -5.31 4.15 9.09
C ALA A 193 -6.51 3.51 9.80
N GLY A 194 -7.62 4.25 9.93
CA GLY A 194 -8.88 3.74 10.48
C GLY A 194 -9.44 2.58 9.64
N LEU A 195 -9.45 2.72 8.31
CA LEU A 195 -9.87 1.67 7.38
C LEU A 195 -8.99 0.42 7.49
N LEU A 196 -7.67 0.59 7.67
CA LEU A 196 -6.76 -0.54 7.84
C LEU A 196 -7.05 -1.30 9.14
N LEU A 197 -7.32 -0.60 10.25
CA LEU A 197 -7.71 -1.25 11.52
C LEU A 197 -9.03 -2.00 11.39
N LEU A 198 -10.05 -1.38 10.78
CA LEU A 198 -11.33 -2.04 10.51
C LEU A 198 -11.15 -3.26 9.61
N SER A 199 -10.33 -3.12 8.57
CA SER A 199 -10.01 -4.19 7.64
C SER A 199 -9.26 -5.35 8.30
N ALA A 200 -8.34 -5.07 9.23
CA ALA A 200 -7.67 -6.09 10.02
C ALA A 200 -8.65 -6.87 10.89
N LEU A 201 -9.58 -6.20 11.57
CA LEU A 201 -10.62 -6.85 12.38
C LEU A 201 -11.55 -7.72 11.52
N LEU A 202 -11.96 -7.23 10.35
CA LEU A 202 -12.75 -8.01 9.39
C LEU A 202 -11.98 -9.22 8.87
N SER A 203 -10.71 -9.05 8.52
CA SER A 203 -9.85 -10.12 8.01
C SER A 203 -9.64 -11.22 9.05
N ILE A 204 -9.47 -10.87 10.33
CA ILE A 204 -9.40 -11.83 11.43
C ILE A 204 -10.67 -12.67 11.48
N LYS A 205 -11.86 -12.03 11.49
CA LYS A 205 -13.14 -12.74 11.53
C LYS A 205 -13.36 -13.65 10.31
N ILE A 206 -12.91 -13.21 9.13
CA ILE A 206 -13.03 -14.00 7.89
C ILE A 206 -12.11 -15.23 7.96
N TYR A 207 -10.86 -15.05 8.40
CA TYR A 207 -9.86 -16.11 8.41
C TYR A 207 -10.11 -17.14 9.53
N GLU A 208 -10.71 -16.74 10.65
CA GLU A 208 -11.19 -17.67 11.68
C GLU A 208 -12.29 -18.60 11.18
N LYS A 209 -13.19 -18.10 10.33
CA LYS A 209 -14.31 -18.88 9.76
C LYS A 209 -13.93 -19.70 8.53
N ARG A 210 -12.72 -19.52 8.00
CA ARG A 210 -12.25 -20.24 6.81
C ARG A 210 -11.81 -21.64 7.19
N GLU A 211 -12.47 -22.65 6.65
CA GLU A 211 -12.00 -24.04 6.75
C GLU A 211 -10.72 -24.16 5.90
N LEU A 212 -9.63 -24.65 6.50
CA LEU A 212 -8.28 -24.80 5.93
C LEU A 212 -7.87 -26.27 5.90
#